data_AF-A0A1I7JC08-F1
#
_entry.id   AF-A0A1I7JC08-F1
#
_cell.length_a   1.000
_cell.length_b   1.000
_cell.length_c   1.000
_cell.angle_alpha   90.00
_cell.angle_beta   90.00
_cell.angle_gamma   90.00
#
_symmetry.space_group_name_H-M   'P 1'
#
loop_
_entity.id
_entity.type
_entity.pdbx_description
1 polymer ?
#
loop_
_entity_poly.entity_id
_entity_poly.type
_entity_poly.pdbx_seq_one_letter_code
_entity_poly.pdbx_strand_id
1 'polypeptide(L)'
;MNTYSAICKICGKESEIDGSNTVKIRSNVRQFKKEQFTVWRCAQCNSLHSLEEIDYDYYYKNYVMQKQKIDFATRLLFISRLRQLVRGGLLPHHSILDFGCGNGGFPYFLKKKGYVKTIGYDPFSSQFSDRSIYTQKFDIINSQDVIEHSSDPVTFLDEITALVKRPWGKLMIGTPNADYIHLNDPLDEVGWLHQPYHRHILGSKQLIQMLEKKGFRIDKVEQKSYMDTKIPFINSTFVFNYMTSTDGTVDSIFDPIKFGLIYTSPRLLFHGLFGYLLNHKKDIFITATAL
;
A
#
# COMPACT_ATOMS: atom_id res chain seq x y z
N MET A 1 -0.92 -11.85 31.62
CA MET A 1 -0.80 -11.78 30.15
C MET A 1 0.64 -12.11 29.83
N ASN A 2 0.90 -12.99 28.86
CA ASN A 2 2.28 -13.29 28.50
C ASN A 2 2.86 -12.08 27.78
N THR A 3 3.94 -11.53 28.32
CA THR A 3 4.78 -10.52 27.68
C THR A 3 5.85 -11.24 26.85
N TYR A 4 6.06 -10.74 25.63
CA TYR A 4 7.08 -11.22 24.71
C TYR A 4 7.95 -10.03 24.30
N SER A 5 9.17 -10.25 23.84
CA SER A 5 9.95 -9.20 23.19
C SER A 5 10.19 -9.55 21.72
N ALA A 6 10.22 -8.53 20.87
CA ALA A 6 10.57 -8.67 19.47
C ALA A 6 11.43 -7.49 19.01
N ILE A 7 12.33 -7.76 18.06
CA ILE A 7 13.13 -6.72 17.42
C ILE A 7 12.30 -6.08 16.31
N CYS A 8 12.11 -4.77 16.39
CA CYS A 8 11.45 -4.00 15.33
C CYS A 8 12.29 -4.04 14.05
N LYS A 9 11.73 -4.63 12.97
CA LYS A 9 12.39 -4.73 11.66
C LYS A 9 12.65 -3.38 10.97
N ILE A 10 12.11 -2.29 11.50
CA ILE A 10 12.25 -0.95 10.91
C ILE A 10 13.28 -0.11 11.67
N CYS A 11 13.21 -0.06 13.00
CA CYS A 11 14.14 0.78 13.80
C CYS A 11 15.25 -0.03 14.51
N GLY A 12 15.21 -1.35 14.46
CA GLY A 12 16.20 -2.26 15.05
C GLY A 12 16.16 -2.33 16.58
N LYS A 13 15.26 -1.59 17.24
CA LYS A 13 15.12 -1.61 18.70
C LYS A 13 14.24 -2.77 19.14
N GLU A 14 14.60 -3.38 20.27
CA GLU A 14 13.73 -4.31 20.98
C GLU A 14 12.47 -3.58 21.48
N SER A 15 11.34 -4.24 21.40
CA SER A 15 10.06 -3.76 21.91
C SER A 15 9.38 -4.89 22.68
N GLU A 16 8.90 -4.56 23.87
CA GLU A 16 8.01 -5.43 24.63
C GLU A 16 6.63 -5.44 23.95
N ILE A 17 6.05 -6.63 23.82
CA ILE A 17 4.75 -6.89 23.24
C ILE A 17 3.85 -7.42 24.36
N ASP A 18 2.80 -6.67 24.65
CA ASP A 18 1.79 -6.98 25.66
C ASP A 18 0.38 -6.66 25.13
N GLY A 19 -0.64 -6.81 25.99
CA GLY A 19 -2.03 -6.56 25.60
C GLY A 19 -2.38 -5.12 25.23
N SER A 20 -1.50 -4.14 25.50
CA SER A 20 -1.74 -2.72 25.20
C SER A 20 -1.29 -2.31 23.80
N ASN A 21 -0.34 -3.05 23.21
CA ASN A 21 0.25 -2.74 21.91
C ASN A 21 0.15 -3.89 20.90
N THR A 22 -0.72 -4.88 21.16
CA THR A 22 -0.95 -6.04 20.30
C THR A 22 -2.43 -6.34 20.11
N VAL A 23 -2.77 -6.96 18.99
CA VAL A 23 -4.12 -7.44 18.68
C VAL A 23 -4.05 -8.67 17.77
N LYS A 24 -5.01 -9.59 17.88
CA LYS A 24 -5.17 -10.70 16.93
C LYS A 24 -6.25 -10.36 15.90
N ILE A 25 -5.85 -10.27 14.64
CA ILE A 25 -6.70 -9.86 13.52
C ILE A 25 -6.92 -11.05 12.60
N ARG A 26 -8.15 -11.23 12.12
CA ARG A 26 -8.47 -12.25 11.11
C ARG A 26 -7.98 -11.82 9.74
N SER A 27 -7.65 -12.78 8.87
CA SER A 27 -7.41 -12.43 7.48
C SER A 27 -8.66 -11.83 6.85
N ASN A 28 -8.49 -10.71 6.15
CA ASN A 28 -9.52 -10.10 5.32
C ASN A 28 -9.55 -10.70 3.90
N VAL A 29 -8.93 -11.86 3.66
CA VAL A 29 -9.05 -12.59 2.39
C VAL A 29 -9.90 -13.84 2.62
N ARG A 30 -10.94 -14.02 1.79
CA ARG A 30 -11.98 -15.05 1.98
C ARG A 30 -11.41 -16.45 2.08
N GLN A 31 -10.35 -16.75 1.32
CA GLN A 31 -9.64 -18.04 1.36
C GLN A 31 -9.07 -18.34 2.76
N PHE A 32 -8.57 -17.32 3.47
CA PHE A 32 -7.85 -17.44 4.74
C PHE A 32 -8.64 -16.88 5.93
N LYS A 33 -9.93 -16.58 5.76
CA LYS A 33 -10.77 -15.87 6.75
C LYS A 33 -10.85 -16.50 8.15
N LYS A 34 -10.46 -17.78 8.29
CA LYS A 34 -10.43 -18.51 9.56
C LYS A 34 -9.09 -18.36 10.30
N GLU A 35 -8.07 -17.89 9.61
CA GLU A 35 -6.74 -17.68 10.14
C GLU A 35 -6.64 -16.32 10.82
N GLN A 36 -5.79 -16.23 11.84
CA GLN A 36 -5.56 -15.03 12.62
C GLN A 36 -4.07 -14.75 12.75
N PHE A 37 -3.74 -13.46 12.78
CA PHE A 37 -2.38 -12.96 12.82
C PHE A 37 -2.28 -11.91 13.91
N THR A 38 -1.19 -11.95 14.66
CA THR A 38 -0.90 -11.05 15.76
C THR A 38 -0.18 -9.82 15.20
N VAL A 39 -0.83 -8.67 15.29
CA VAL A 39 -0.25 -7.38 14.88
C VAL A 39 0.12 -6.60 16.13
N TRP A 40 1.35 -6.11 16.17
CA TRP A 40 1.87 -5.32 17.28
C TRP A 40 2.47 -3.99 16.81
N ARG A 41 2.51 -3.03 17.73
CA ARG A 41 3.03 -1.67 17.51
C ARG A 41 4.34 -1.46 18.26
N CYS A 42 5.38 -1.07 17.53
CA CYS A 42 6.66 -0.71 18.14
C CYS A 42 6.52 0.59 18.96
N ALA A 43 6.86 0.53 20.24
CA ALA A 43 6.81 1.69 21.15
C ALA A 43 7.82 2.80 20.79
N GLN A 44 8.83 2.50 19.97
CA GLN A 44 9.93 3.44 19.67
C GLN A 44 9.72 4.21 18.37
N CYS A 45 9.24 3.55 17.31
CA CYS A 45 9.08 4.16 15.99
C CYS A 45 7.63 4.15 15.49
N ASN A 46 6.70 3.70 16.32
CA ASN A 46 5.26 3.65 16.04
C ASN A 46 4.85 2.75 14.86
N SER A 47 5.79 2.01 14.27
CA SER A 47 5.51 1.14 13.14
C SER A 47 4.77 -0.12 13.59
N LEU A 48 3.96 -0.68 12.70
CA LEU A 48 3.16 -1.87 12.93
C LEU A 48 3.80 -3.08 12.28
N HIS A 49 3.73 -4.22 12.94
CA HIS A 49 4.32 -5.47 12.48
C HIS A 49 3.37 -6.64 12.72
N SER A 50 3.27 -7.52 11.74
CA SER A 50 2.70 -8.86 11.92
C SER A 50 3.78 -9.78 12.48
N LEU A 51 3.45 -10.52 13.55
CA LEU A 51 4.40 -11.30 14.34
C LEU A 51 4.74 -12.64 13.68
N GLU A 52 3.74 -13.34 13.17
CA GLU A 52 3.89 -14.69 12.62
C GLU A 52 4.53 -14.64 11.24
N GLU A 53 5.55 -15.46 10.97
CA GLU A 53 6.08 -15.61 9.61
C GLU A 53 5.04 -16.26 8.68
N ILE A 54 5.19 -16.00 7.37
CA ILE A 54 4.24 -16.48 6.36
C ILE A 54 4.96 -17.13 5.18
N ASP A 55 4.32 -18.13 4.59
CA ASP A 55 4.70 -18.69 3.30
C ASP A 55 4.12 -17.82 2.18
N TYR A 56 4.97 -17.01 1.56
CA TYR A 56 4.56 -16.10 0.49
C TYR A 56 3.95 -16.85 -0.69
N ASP A 57 4.52 -17.97 -1.11
CA ASP A 57 3.99 -18.72 -2.26
C ASP A 57 2.58 -19.22 -1.97
N TYR A 58 2.33 -19.71 -0.75
CA TYR A 58 1.00 -20.14 -0.30
C TYR A 58 -0.03 -19.00 -0.34
N TYR A 59 0.27 -17.84 0.26
CA TYR A 59 -0.69 -16.73 0.34
C TYR A 59 -0.83 -15.96 -0.98
N TYR A 60 0.21 -15.90 -1.82
CA TYR A 60 0.16 -15.16 -3.09
C TYR A 60 -0.40 -15.98 -4.26
N LYS A 61 -0.38 -17.32 -4.20
CA LYS A 61 -0.82 -18.21 -5.30
C LYS A 61 -2.17 -17.82 -5.92
N ASN A 62 -3.12 -17.34 -5.11
CA ASN A 62 -4.46 -16.97 -5.55
C ASN A 62 -4.86 -15.53 -5.19
N TYR A 63 -3.88 -14.68 -4.89
CA TYR A 63 -4.13 -13.34 -4.39
C TYR A 63 -5.04 -12.52 -5.32
N VAL A 64 -6.17 -12.06 -4.78
CA VAL A 64 -7.26 -11.51 -5.59
C VAL A 64 -6.87 -10.23 -6.35
N MET A 65 -5.94 -9.45 -5.80
CA MET A 65 -5.45 -8.22 -6.46
C MET A 65 -4.77 -8.51 -7.80
N GLN A 66 -4.12 -9.67 -7.97
CA GLN A 66 -3.50 -10.04 -9.25
C GLN A 66 -4.53 -10.28 -10.36
N LYS A 67 -5.79 -10.57 -10.00
CA LYS A 67 -6.90 -10.83 -10.92
C LYS A 67 -7.67 -9.57 -11.31
N GLN A 68 -7.27 -8.39 -10.81
CA GLN A 68 -7.95 -7.11 -11.08
C GLN A 68 -7.96 -6.80 -12.58
N LYS A 69 -9.14 -6.45 -13.12
CA LYS A 69 -9.32 -5.98 -14.49
C LYS A 69 -9.31 -4.45 -14.54
N ILE A 70 -8.90 -3.88 -15.66
CA ILE A 70 -8.90 -2.41 -15.86
C ILE A 70 -10.31 -1.94 -16.26
N ASP A 71 -11.23 -1.94 -15.30
CA ASP A 71 -12.59 -1.44 -15.45
C ASP A 71 -12.68 0.09 -15.29
N PHE A 72 -13.90 0.62 -15.25
CA PHE A 72 -14.13 2.07 -15.10
C PHE A 72 -13.59 2.61 -13.76
N ALA A 73 -13.84 1.93 -12.64
CA ALA A 73 -13.38 2.37 -11.33
C ALA A 73 -11.84 2.32 -11.25
N THR A 74 -11.22 1.22 -11.68
CA THR A 74 -9.76 1.07 -11.74
C THR A 74 -9.13 2.17 -12.61
N ARG A 75 -9.73 2.54 -13.75
CA ARG A 75 -9.22 3.65 -14.58
C ARG A 75 -9.25 4.99 -13.84
N LEU A 76 -10.27 5.26 -13.04
CA LEU A 76 -10.37 6.48 -12.25
C LEU A 76 -9.32 6.52 -11.13
N LEU A 77 -9.07 5.37 -10.48
CA LEU A 77 -7.98 5.21 -9.52
C LEU A 77 -6.62 5.44 -10.17
N PHE A 78 -6.38 4.89 -11.37
CA PHE A 78 -5.15 5.11 -12.13
C PHE A 78 -4.98 6.57 -12.57
N ILE A 79 -6.06 7.27 -12.91
CA ILE A 79 -5.99 8.72 -13.16
C ILE A 79 -5.59 9.47 -11.89
N SER A 80 -6.14 9.09 -10.73
CA SER A 80 -5.78 9.69 -9.43
C SER A 80 -4.30 9.46 -9.10
N ARG A 81 -3.81 8.22 -9.26
CA ARG A 81 -2.40 7.85 -9.09
C ARG A 81 -1.50 8.62 -10.05
N LEU A 82 -1.85 8.70 -11.34
CA LEU A 82 -1.10 9.51 -12.31
C LEU A 82 -1.03 10.99 -11.91
N ARG A 83 -2.11 11.58 -11.37
CA ARG A 83 -2.09 12.97 -10.87
C ARG A 83 -1.16 13.13 -9.67
N GLN A 84 -0.98 12.12 -8.81
CA GLN A 84 0.03 12.16 -7.75
C GLN A 84 1.44 12.19 -8.35
N LEU A 85 1.74 11.31 -9.30
CA LEU A 85 3.04 11.27 -9.97
C LEU A 85 3.38 12.58 -10.70
N VAL A 86 2.42 13.14 -11.45
CA VAL A 86 2.60 14.41 -12.17
C VAL A 86 2.86 15.56 -11.20
N ARG A 87 2.15 15.62 -10.06
CA ARG A 87 2.43 16.62 -9.01
C ARG A 87 3.78 16.42 -8.33
N GLY A 88 4.32 15.21 -8.36
CA GLY A 88 5.69 14.89 -7.94
C GLY A 88 6.76 15.19 -9.01
N GLY A 89 6.38 15.67 -10.20
CA GLY A 89 7.30 16.04 -11.27
C GLY A 89 7.51 14.96 -12.34
N LEU A 90 6.59 14.00 -12.49
CA LEU A 90 6.62 13.06 -13.60
C LEU A 90 6.40 13.76 -14.96
N LEU A 91 7.32 13.57 -15.90
CA LEU A 91 7.24 14.08 -17.28
C LEU A 91 7.15 12.94 -18.30
N PRO A 92 6.54 13.14 -19.49
CA PRO A 92 6.35 12.08 -20.49
C PRO A 92 7.64 11.39 -20.99
N HIS A 93 8.78 12.09 -20.97
CA HIS A 93 10.05 11.57 -21.47
C HIS A 93 10.86 10.76 -20.45
N HIS A 94 10.44 10.77 -19.17
CA HIS A 94 11.08 10.03 -18.10
C HIS A 94 10.98 8.51 -18.35
N SER A 95 12.07 7.81 -18.06
CA SER A 95 12.09 6.37 -17.81
C SER A 95 11.48 6.10 -16.43
N ILE A 96 10.49 5.21 -16.37
CA ILE A 96 9.69 4.95 -15.17
C ILE A 96 9.74 3.46 -14.87
N LEU A 97 10.03 3.10 -13.62
CA LEU A 97 9.76 1.76 -13.10
C LEU A 97 8.57 1.83 -12.15
N ASP A 98 7.55 1.02 -12.42
CA ASP A 98 6.52 0.70 -11.44
C ASP A 98 6.94 -0.59 -10.73
N PHE A 99 7.50 -0.47 -9.53
CA PHE A 99 7.94 -1.59 -8.71
C PHE A 99 6.74 -2.11 -7.88
N GLY A 100 6.50 -3.41 -7.91
CA GLY A 100 5.27 -4.04 -7.41
C GLY A 100 4.07 -3.79 -8.33
N CYS A 101 4.26 -3.90 -9.65
CA CYS A 101 3.20 -3.56 -10.62
C CYS A 101 2.06 -4.58 -10.72
N GLY A 102 2.10 -5.70 -9.98
CA GLY A 102 1.15 -6.80 -10.04
C GLY A 102 1.02 -7.38 -11.46
N ASN A 103 -0.18 -7.27 -12.02
CA ASN A 103 -0.48 -7.73 -13.38
C ASN A 103 -0.12 -6.72 -14.49
N GLY A 104 0.56 -5.61 -14.15
CA GLY A 104 1.02 -4.62 -15.12
C GLY A 104 -0.07 -3.65 -15.61
N GLY A 105 -1.24 -3.62 -14.96
CA GLY A 105 -2.35 -2.76 -15.35
C GLY A 105 -2.00 -1.26 -15.34
N PHE A 106 -1.28 -0.79 -14.32
CA PHE A 106 -0.87 0.62 -14.23
C PHE A 106 0.24 0.98 -15.24
N PRO A 107 1.32 0.18 -15.43
CA PRO A 107 2.27 0.38 -16.53
C PRO A 107 1.61 0.46 -17.90
N TYR A 108 0.65 -0.43 -18.17
CA TYR A 108 -0.12 -0.41 -19.41
C TYR A 108 -0.90 0.90 -19.55
N PHE A 109 -1.58 1.34 -18.49
CA PHE A 109 -2.29 2.61 -18.47
C PHE A 109 -1.35 3.82 -18.71
N LEU A 110 -0.19 3.86 -18.07
CA LEU A 110 0.81 4.92 -18.25
C LEU A 110 1.31 5.01 -19.69
N LYS A 111 1.64 3.86 -20.31
CA LYS A 111 2.03 3.80 -21.72
C LYS A 111 0.94 4.37 -22.63
N LYS A 112 -0.33 4.03 -22.40
CA LYS A 112 -1.47 4.59 -23.14
C LYS A 112 -1.69 6.09 -22.91
N LYS A 113 -1.15 6.66 -21.83
CA LYS A 113 -1.17 8.10 -21.54
C LYS A 113 0.07 8.85 -22.05
N GLY A 114 0.96 8.18 -22.81
CA GLY A 114 2.12 8.81 -23.44
C GLY A 114 3.43 8.64 -22.66
N TYR A 115 3.42 7.96 -21.51
CA TYR A 115 4.63 7.63 -20.75
C TYR A 115 5.25 6.33 -21.30
N VAL A 116 5.73 6.38 -22.54
CA VAL A 116 6.10 5.18 -23.32
C VAL A 116 7.29 4.40 -22.74
N LYS A 117 8.17 5.06 -21.96
CA LYS A 117 9.33 4.45 -21.30
C LYS A 117 9.02 3.87 -19.91
N THR A 118 7.78 3.43 -19.69
CA THR A 118 7.37 2.77 -18.45
C THR A 118 7.70 1.28 -18.50
N ILE A 119 8.30 0.75 -17.44
CA ILE A 119 8.51 -0.68 -17.20
C ILE A 119 7.79 -1.04 -15.89
N GLY A 120 7.16 -2.21 -15.85
CA GLY A 120 6.62 -2.77 -14.61
C GLY A 120 7.52 -3.89 -14.13
N TYR A 121 7.73 -3.99 -12.82
CA TYR A 121 8.39 -5.13 -12.19
C TYR A 121 7.58 -5.59 -10.98
N ASP A 122 7.41 -6.90 -10.82
CA ASP A 122 6.80 -7.51 -9.65
C ASP A 122 7.38 -8.92 -9.46
N PRO A 123 8.03 -9.22 -8.32
CA PRO A 123 8.69 -10.52 -8.10
C PRO A 123 7.70 -11.69 -8.01
N PHE A 124 6.43 -11.43 -7.71
CA PHE A 124 5.37 -12.45 -7.60
C PHE A 124 4.53 -12.57 -8.89
N SER A 125 4.92 -11.87 -9.95
CA SER A 125 4.25 -11.90 -11.24
C SER A 125 4.97 -12.79 -12.24
N SER A 126 4.24 -13.68 -12.92
CA SER A 126 4.81 -14.54 -13.96
C SER A 126 5.25 -13.78 -15.21
N GLN A 127 4.75 -12.55 -15.42
CA GLN A 127 5.02 -11.73 -16.61
C GLN A 127 5.98 -10.57 -16.35
N PHE A 128 6.08 -10.12 -15.10
CA PHE A 128 6.81 -8.91 -14.73
C PHE A 128 7.95 -9.17 -13.72
N SER A 129 8.42 -10.40 -13.58
CA SER A 129 9.48 -10.79 -12.62
C SER A 129 10.91 -10.79 -13.20
N ASP A 130 11.13 -10.19 -14.38
CA ASP A 130 12.47 -10.13 -14.97
C ASP A 130 13.44 -9.28 -14.13
N ARG A 131 14.43 -9.95 -13.54
CA ARG A 131 15.46 -9.33 -12.68
C ARG A 131 16.50 -8.51 -13.47
N SER A 132 16.45 -8.49 -14.80
CA SER A 132 17.29 -7.60 -15.62
C SER A 132 17.07 -6.11 -15.31
N ILE A 133 15.95 -5.75 -14.66
CA ILE A 133 15.70 -4.39 -14.16
C ILE A 133 16.76 -3.90 -13.19
N TYR A 134 17.42 -4.80 -12.43
CA TYR A 134 18.39 -4.41 -11.41
C TYR A 134 19.71 -3.89 -12.00
N THR A 135 19.95 -4.11 -13.31
CA THR A 135 21.10 -3.53 -14.02
C THR A 135 20.78 -2.16 -14.62
N GLN A 136 19.54 -1.68 -14.51
CA GLN A 136 19.07 -0.43 -15.08
C GLN A 136 18.94 0.66 -14.00
N LYS A 137 18.79 1.91 -14.45
CA LYS A 137 18.45 3.06 -13.60
C LYS A 137 17.33 3.87 -14.24
N PHE A 138 16.44 4.41 -13.43
CA PHE A 138 15.24 5.11 -13.90
C PHE A 138 15.20 6.55 -13.40
N ASP A 139 14.58 7.42 -14.20
CA ASP A 139 14.34 8.81 -13.78
C ASP A 139 13.30 8.85 -12.66
N ILE A 140 12.29 7.98 -12.72
CA ILE A 140 11.25 7.82 -11.70
C ILE A 140 11.15 6.35 -11.30
N ILE A 141 11.25 6.06 -10.00
CA ILE A 141 10.78 4.82 -9.41
C ILE A 141 9.47 5.12 -8.70
N ASN A 142 8.43 4.38 -9.03
CA ASN A 142 7.13 4.42 -8.39
C ASN A 142 6.86 3.09 -7.69
N SER A 143 6.42 3.13 -6.44
CA SER A 143 6.09 1.93 -5.64
C SER A 143 4.86 2.26 -4.81
N GLN A 144 3.72 1.64 -5.11
CA GLN A 144 2.46 1.90 -4.42
C GLN A 144 1.94 0.61 -3.80
N ASP A 145 1.73 0.63 -2.49
CA ASP A 145 1.20 -0.49 -1.71
C ASP A 145 2.06 -1.76 -1.86
N VAL A 146 3.37 -1.66 -1.54
CA VAL A 146 4.37 -2.73 -1.75
C VAL A 146 5.30 -2.91 -0.57
N ILE A 147 5.85 -1.82 -0.02
CA ILE A 147 6.85 -1.91 1.07
C ILE A 147 6.29 -2.63 2.29
N GLU A 148 5.00 -2.45 2.56
CA GLU A 148 4.30 -3.07 3.67
C GLU A 148 4.12 -4.57 3.50
N HIS A 149 4.21 -5.07 2.27
CA HIS A 149 4.19 -6.50 1.96
C HIS A 149 5.56 -7.17 2.13
N SER A 150 6.64 -6.40 2.26
CA SER A 150 8.00 -6.94 2.39
C SER A 150 8.23 -7.55 3.78
N SER A 151 8.93 -8.69 3.85
CA SER A 151 9.47 -9.24 5.10
C SER A 151 10.63 -8.41 5.65
N ASP A 152 11.30 -7.63 4.79
CA ASP A 152 12.40 -6.75 5.17
C ASP A 152 12.24 -5.39 4.46
N PRO A 153 11.62 -4.39 5.11
CA PRO A 153 11.38 -3.09 4.51
C PRO A 153 12.69 -2.28 4.38
N VAL A 154 13.73 -2.62 5.14
CA VAL A 154 15.04 -1.96 5.04
C VAL A 154 15.71 -2.38 3.75
N THR A 155 15.83 -3.69 3.52
CA THR A 155 16.38 -4.25 2.27
C THR A 155 15.56 -3.84 1.07
N PHE A 156 14.22 -3.83 1.17
CA PHE A 156 13.36 -3.33 0.10
C PHE A 156 13.70 -1.88 -0.28
N LEU A 157 13.89 -1.00 0.71
CA LEU A 157 14.29 0.38 0.43
C LEU A 157 15.70 0.47 -0.16
N ASP A 158 16.65 -0.36 0.27
CA ASP A 158 17.98 -0.46 -0.36
C ASP A 158 17.86 -0.82 -1.85
N GLU A 159 17.05 -1.82 -2.17
CA GLU A 159 16.82 -2.25 -3.55
C GLU A 159 16.24 -1.15 -4.42
N ILE A 160 15.08 -0.58 -4.06
CA ILE A 160 14.40 0.38 -4.93
C ILE A 160 15.16 1.70 -5.06
N THR A 161 15.85 2.13 -3.99
CA THR A 161 16.61 3.39 -4.03
C THR A 161 17.87 3.26 -4.86
N ALA A 162 18.47 2.07 -4.91
CA ALA A 162 19.59 1.80 -5.81
C ALA A 162 19.18 1.93 -7.28
N LEU A 163 17.92 1.69 -7.66
CA LEU A 163 17.42 1.79 -9.04
C LEU A 163 17.18 3.24 -9.51
N VAL A 164 17.20 4.21 -8.60
CA VAL A 164 16.98 5.62 -8.93
C VAL A 164 18.24 6.21 -9.57
N LYS A 165 18.10 6.91 -10.70
CA LYS A 165 19.22 7.69 -11.28
C LYS A 165 19.67 8.80 -10.33
N ARG A 166 20.98 9.01 -10.26
CA ARG A 166 21.58 10.09 -9.48
C ARG A 166 22.40 11.03 -10.36
N PRO A 167 22.39 12.34 -10.08
CA PRO A 167 21.43 13.05 -9.23
C PRO A 167 20.04 13.19 -9.89
N TRP A 168 19.07 13.74 -9.15
CA TRP A 168 17.76 14.22 -9.64
C TRP A 168 16.68 13.19 -9.97
N GLY A 169 17.02 11.90 -10.06
CA GLY A 169 16.00 10.86 -10.13
C GLY A 169 15.11 10.87 -8.89
N LYS A 170 13.86 10.45 -9.04
CA LYS A 170 12.88 10.48 -7.95
C LYS A 170 12.41 9.10 -7.55
N LEU A 171 12.23 8.92 -6.26
CA LEU A 171 11.39 7.87 -5.70
C LEU A 171 10.04 8.48 -5.33
N MET A 172 8.97 7.84 -5.81
CA MET A 172 7.57 8.14 -5.51
C MET A 172 6.96 6.90 -4.85
N ILE A 173 6.85 6.93 -3.52
CA ILE A 173 6.44 5.76 -2.73
C ILE A 173 5.13 6.05 -1.98
N GLY A 174 4.14 5.18 -2.15
CA GLY A 174 2.88 5.20 -1.43
C GLY A 174 2.68 3.93 -0.61
N THR A 175 2.22 4.07 0.63
CA THR A 175 2.01 2.97 1.59
C THR A 175 0.99 3.40 2.65
N PRO A 176 0.33 2.46 3.36
CA PRO A 176 -0.35 2.75 4.60
C PRO A 176 0.57 3.44 5.61
N ASN A 177 -0.01 4.27 6.48
CA ASN A 177 0.71 5.07 7.48
C ASN A 177 0.35 4.61 8.89
N ALA A 178 1.29 3.96 9.57
CA ALA A 178 1.09 3.40 10.89
C ALA A 178 0.69 4.44 11.95
N ASP A 179 1.01 5.72 11.74
CA ASP A 179 0.70 6.81 12.68
C ASP A 179 -0.80 7.04 12.88
N TYR A 180 -1.63 6.62 11.91
CA TYR A 180 -3.08 6.86 11.93
C TYR A 180 -3.92 5.57 11.88
N ILE A 181 -3.27 4.42 11.92
CA ILE A 181 -3.95 3.11 11.99
C ILE A 181 -4.13 2.73 13.45
N HIS A 182 -5.29 2.25 13.84
CA HIS A 182 -5.60 1.86 15.22
C HIS A 182 -5.85 0.35 15.28
N LEU A 183 -5.12 -0.34 16.17
CA LEU A 183 -5.17 -1.81 16.26
C LEU A 183 -6.56 -2.36 16.62
N ASN A 184 -7.39 -1.57 17.30
CA ASN A 184 -8.73 -1.96 17.74
C ASN A 184 -9.86 -1.26 16.95
N ASP A 185 -9.55 -0.66 15.79
CA ASP A 185 -10.57 -0.07 14.90
C ASP A 185 -11.01 -1.13 13.86
N PRO A 186 -12.30 -1.53 13.85
CA PRO A 186 -12.80 -2.53 12.90
C PRO A 186 -12.58 -2.17 11.41
N LEU A 187 -12.53 -0.89 11.06
CA LEU A 187 -12.23 -0.47 9.68
C LEU A 187 -10.75 -0.68 9.34
N ASP A 188 -9.86 -0.54 10.31
CA ASP A 188 -8.44 -0.80 10.13
C ASP A 188 -8.14 -2.29 10.01
N GLU A 189 -8.84 -3.11 10.79
CA GLU A 189 -8.76 -4.58 10.69
C GLU A 189 -9.12 -5.10 9.28
N VAL A 190 -10.22 -4.60 8.70
CA VAL A 190 -10.64 -5.02 7.36
C VAL A 190 -9.90 -4.29 6.23
N GLY A 191 -9.39 -3.09 6.50
CA GLY A 191 -8.76 -2.22 5.51
C GLY A 191 -7.24 -2.26 5.58
N TRP A 192 -6.65 -1.27 6.24
CA TRP A 192 -5.21 -0.98 6.19
C TRP A 192 -4.32 -2.02 6.87
N LEU A 193 -4.84 -2.89 7.75
CA LEU A 193 -4.03 -3.95 8.37
C LEU A 193 -3.89 -5.20 7.48
N HIS A 194 -4.82 -5.42 6.55
CA HIS A 194 -4.76 -6.41 5.46
C HIS A 194 -3.96 -7.70 5.75
N GLN A 195 -4.29 -8.41 6.83
CA GLN A 195 -3.55 -9.62 7.21
C GLN A 195 -3.90 -10.80 6.28
N PRO A 196 -2.93 -11.68 5.95
CA PRO A 196 -1.52 -11.66 6.39
C PRO A 196 -0.56 -10.86 5.49
N TYR A 197 -1.05 -10.12 4.51
CA TYR A 197 -0.23 -9.52 3.46
C TYR A 197 0.58 -8.31 3.95
N HIS A 198 -0.01 -7.39 4.72
CA HIS A 198 0.74 -6.28 5.29
C HIS A 198 1.56 -6.76 6.49
N ARG A 199 2.85 -6.97 6.25
CA ARG A 199 3.83 -7.44 7.22
C ARG A 199 4.32 -6.31 8.09
N HIS A 200 4.67 -5.17 7.49
CA HIS A 200 5.37 -4.07 8.15
C HIS A 200 4.87 -2.71 7.66
N ILE A 201 4.02 -2.04 8.44
CA ILE A 201 3.53 -0.70 8.08
C ILE A 201 4.38 0.34 8.81
N LEU A 202 5.04 1.21 8.05
CA LEU A 202 5.98 2.19 8.60
C LEU A 202 5.23 3.42 9.15
N GLY A 203 5.76 3.98 10.24
CA GLY A 203 5.43 5.35 10.65
C GLY A 203 6.05 6.38 9.69
N SER A 204 5.35 7.49 9.46
CA SER A 204 5.75 8.49 8.46
C SER A 204 7.15 9.07 8.70
N LYS A 205 7.46 9.42 9.95
CA LYS A 205 8.77 9.93 10.37
C LYS A 205 9.89 8.95 10.05
N GLN A 206 9.64 7.66 10.27
CA GLN A 206 10.65 6.63 10.11
C GLN A 206 10.95 6.37 8.63
N LEU A 207 9.91 6.33 7.77
CA LEU A 207 10.10 6.23 6.32
C LEU A 207 10.90 7.42 5.78
N ILE A 208 10.54 8.65 6.19
CA ILE A 208 11.27 9.87 5.80
C ILE A 208 12.75 9.77 6.19
N GLN A 209 13.04 9.46 7.46
CA GLN A 209 14.42 9.36 7.95
C GLN A 209 15.23 8.28 7.23
N MET A 210 14.61 7.15 6.87
CA MET A 210 15.25 6.09 6.10
C MET A 210 15.62 6.54 4.69
N LEU A 211 14.74 7.30 4.03
CA LEU A 211 15.03 7.88 2.71
C LEU A 211 16.14 8.95 2.78
N GLU A 212 16.09 9.83 3.77
CA GLU A 212 17.12 10.86 3.99
C GLU A 212 18.50 10.25 4.24
N LYS A 213 18.59 9.21 5.07
CA LYS A 213 19.84 8.45 5.30
C LYS A 213 20.39 7.80 4.03
N LYS A 214 19.52 7.49 3.06
CA LYS A 214 19.91 6.96 1.74
C LYS A 214 20.22 8.08 0.74
N GLY A 215 20.41 9.32 1.20
CA GLY A 215 20.77 10.44 0.34
C GLY A 215 19.63 10.91 -0.55
N PHE A 216 18.41 10.94 -0.04
CA PHE A 216 17.27 11.57 -0.71
C PHE A 216 16.84 12.82 0.03
N ARG A 217 16.44 13.85 -0.70
CA ARG A 217 15.71 14.99 -0.17
C ARG A 217 14.21 14.75 -0.35
N ILE A 218 13.43 14.93 0.72
CA ILE A 218 11.97 14.87 0.63
C ILE A 218 11.46 16.14 -0.04
N ASP A 219 10.85 16.01 -1.22
CA ASP A 219 10.23 17.15 -1.91
C ASP A 219 8.79 17.37 -1.42
N LYS A 220 8.07 16.28 -1.15
CA LYS A 220 6.66 16.34 -0.78
C LYS A 220 6.21 15.11 0.00
N VAL A 221 5.33 15.35 0.97
CA VAL A 221 4.60 14.31 1.71
C VAL A 221 3.11 14.59 1.57
N GLU A 222 2.35 13.61 1.13
CA GLU A 222 0.90 13.68 1.01
C GLU A 222 0.26 12.61 1.88
N GLN A 223 -0.58 13.01 2.83
CA GLN A 223 -1.34 12.08 3.68
C GLN A 223 -2.74 11.86 3.09
N LYS A 224 -2.81 11.30 1.88
CA LYS A 224 -4.07 11.07 1.17
C LYS A 224 -3.95 9.85 0.26
N SER A 225 -4.94 8.96 0.34
CA SER A 225 -5.03 7.80 -0.55
C SER A 225 -5.28 8.24 -2.00
N TYR A 226 -4.68 7.55 -2.97
CA TYR A 226 -5.07 7.71 -4.38
C TYR A 226 -6.51 7.26 -4.61
N MET A 227 -7.07 6.45 -3.71
CA MET A 227 -8.46 6.01 -3.75
C MET A 227 -9.45 7.13 -3.46
N ASP A 228 -9.07 8.18 -2.73
CA ASP A 228 -9.99 9.23 -2.28
C ASP A 228 -10.27 10.27 -3.38
N THR A 229 -11.02 9.83 -4.38
CA THR A 229 -11.45 10.65 -5.51
C THR A 229 -12.72 11.45 -5.17
N LYS A 230 -12.96 12.55 -5.88
CA LYS A 230 -14.22 13.31 -5.77
C LYS A 230 -15.41 12.62 -6.45
N ILE A 231 -15.22 11.42 -6.99
CA ILE A 231 -16.26 10.70 -7.72
C ILE A 231 -17.04 9.88 -6.68
N PRO A 232 -18.38 10.00 -6.64
CA PRO A 232 -19.20 9.22 -5.74
C PRO A 232 -18.86 7.74 -5.75
N PHE A 233 -18.81 7.15 -4.56
CA PHE A 233 -18.55 5.72 -4.31
C PHE A 233 -17.15 5.23 -4.71
N ILE A 234 -16.23 6.14 -5.09
CA ILE A 234 -14.83 5.82 -5.37
C ILE A 234 -13.96 6.58 -4.37
N ASN A 235 -13.94 6.05 -3.14
CA ASN A 235 -13.12 6.52 -2.01
C ASN A 235 -12.87 5.39 -1.00
N SER A 236 -11.76 5.47 -0.27
CA SER A 236 -11.33 4.43 0.68
C SER A 236 -12.35 4.21 1.79
N THR A 237 -12.92 5.29 2.33
CA THR A 237 -13.95 5.21 3.40
C THR A 237 -15.15 4.39 2.96
N PHE A 238 -15.69 4.63 1.77
CA PHE A 238 -16.80 3.86 1.22
C PHE A 238 -16.40 2.39 1.04
N VAL A 239 -15.25 2.13 0.42
CA VAL A 239 -14.76 0.77 0.13
C VAL A 239 -14.66 -0.06 1.41
N PHE A 240 -14.01 0.45 2.46
CA PHE A 240 -13.84 -0.31 3.70
C PHE A 240 -15.16 -0.47 4.47
N ASN A 241 -16.03 0.55 4.48
CA ASN A 241 -17.37 0.39 5.08
C ASN A 241 -18.23 -0.61 4.30
N TYR A 242 -18.10 -0.68 2.97
CA TYR A 242 -18.78 -1.67 2.14
C TYR A 242 -18.28 -3.08 2.44
N MET A 243 -16.96 -3.27 2.59
CA MET A 243 -16.38 -4.55 3.04
C MET A 243 -16.93 -4.97 4.40
N THR A 244 -16.93 -4.08 5.41
CA THR A 244 -17.51 -4.37 6.74
C THR A 244 -19.01 -4.70 6.66
N SER A 245 -19.74 -4.11 5.72
CA SER A 245 -21.17 -4.36 5.52
C SER A 245 -21.47 -5.65 4.73
N THR A 246 -20.45 -6.33 4.23
CA THR A 246 -20.57 -7.61 3.51
C THR A 246 -20.01 -8.76 4.34
N ASP A 247 -18.97 -9.46 3.88
CA ASP A 247 -18.33 -10.55 4.62
C ASP A 247 -17.02 -10.12 5.32
N GLY A 248 -16.69 -8.83 5.28
CA GLY A 248 -15.47 -8.28 5.88
C GLY A 248 -14.20 -8.57 5.08
N THR A 249 -14.32 -9.12 3.87
CA THR A 249 -13.17 -9.52 3.05
C THR A 249 -12.94 -8.59 1.86
N VAL A 250 -11.70 -8.49 1.41
CA VAL A 250 -11.32 -7.76 0.21
C VAL A 250 -11.84 -8.44 -1.06
N ASP A 251 -12.17 -9.74 -1.02
CA ASP A 251 -12.83 -10.40 -2.14
C ASP A 251 -14.18 -9.74 -2.49
N SER A 252 -14.88 -9.18 -1.50
CA SER A 252 -16.18 -8.54 -1.69
C SER A 252 -16.16 -7.33 -2.63
N ILE A 253 -15.01 -6.66 -2.80
CA ILE A 253 -14.86 -5.54 -3.74
C ILE A 253 -14.75 -5.99 -5.20
N PHE A 254 -14.48 -7.28 -5.43
CA PHE A 254 -14.39 -7.90 -6.76
C PHE A 254 -15.66 -8.69 -7.12
N ASP A 255 -16.55 -8.93 -6.16
CA ASP A 255 -17.86 -9.52 -6.40
C ASP A 255 -18.80 -8.53 -7.13
N PRO A 256 -19.88 -9.00 -7.78
CA PRO A 256 -20.93 -8.12 -8.27
C PRO A 256 -21.47 -7.18 -7.19
N ILE A 257 -21.60 -5.90 -7.52
CA ILE A 257 -22.02 -4.85 -6.58
C ILE A 257 -23.41 -5.15 -6.02
N LYS A 258 -23.53 -5.20 -4.69
CA LYS A 258 -24.79 -5.42 -3.97
C LYS A 258 -25.55 -4.10 -3.84
N PHE A 259 -26.14 -3.63 -4.93
CA PHE A 259 -26.88 -2.36 -4.97
C PHE A 259 -27.95 -2.23 -3.88
N GLY A 260 -28.71 -3.29 -3.60
CA GLY A 260 -29.71 -3.29 -2.53
C GLY A 260 -29.13 -2.88 -1.17
N LEU A 261 -27.96 -3.45 -0.80
CA LEU A 261 -27.26 -3.12 0.44
C LEU A 261 -26.86 -1.64 0.51
N ILE A 262 -26.37 -1.08 -0.61
CA ILE A 262 -25.96 0.32 -0.69
C ILE A 262 -27.18 1.23 -0.49
N TYR A 263 -28.27 1.00 -1.22
CA TYR A 263 -29.45 1.85 -1.17
C TYR A 263 -30.22 1.77 0.15
N THR A 264 -30.17 0.63 0.85
CA THR A 264 -30.83 0.47 2.16
C THR A 264 -29.96 0.89 3.34
N SER A 265 -28.71 1.31 3.11
CA SER A 265 -27.78 1.70 4.18
C SER A 265 -27.45 3.21 4.09
N PRO A 266 -28.07 4.05 4.94
CA PRO A 266 -27.76 5.48 5.01
C PRO A 266 -26.27 5.75 5.25
N ARG A 267 -25.61 4.87 6.03
CA ARG A 267 -24.17 4.94 6.29
C ARG A 267 -23.35 4.72 5.02
N LEU A 268 -23.68 3.73 4.20
CA LEU A 268 -22.99 3.49 2.94
C LEU A 268 -23.24 4.59 1.91
N LEU A 269 -24.46 5.12 1.83
CA LEU A 269 -24.77 6.27 0.97
C LEU A 269 -23.96 7.51 1.39
N PHE A 270 -23.90 7.81 2.69
CA PHE A 270 -23.14 8.94 3.21
C PHE A 270 -21.64 8.79 2.89
N HIS A 271 -21.04 7.64 3.19
CA HIS A 271 -19.62 7.41 2.86
C HIS A 271 -19.37 7.34 1.36
N GLY A 272 -20.31 6.82 0.57
CA GLY A 272 -20.24 6.83 -0.88
C GLY A 272 -20.14 8.25 -1.45
N LEU A 273 -21.04 9.14 -1.01
CA LEU A 273 -21.13 10.50 -1.53
C LEU A 273 -20.07 11.44 -0.94
N PHE A 274 -19.74 11.29 0.34
CA PHE A 274 -18.95 12.27 1.10
C PHE A 274 -17.69 11.68 1.74
N GLY A 275 -17.44 10.37 1.62
CA GLY A 275 -16.31 9.71 2.28
C GLY A 275 -14.94 10.22 1.84
N TYR A 276 -14.82 10.80 0.64
CA TYR A 276 -13.59 11.43 0.18
C TYR A 276 -13.21 12.72 0.93
N LEU A 277 -14.14 13.31 1.69
CA LEU A 277 -13.90 14.45 2.57
C LEU A 277 -13.34 14.02 3.93
N LEU A 278 -13.52 12.75 4.29
CA LEU A 278 -13.05 12.18 5.54
C LEU A 278 -11.57 11.78 5.36
N ASN A 279 -10.67 12.75 5.53
CA ASN A 279 -9.24 12.51 5.42
C ASN A 279 -8.71 11.80 6.67
N HIS A 280 -8.60 10.47 6.61
CA HIS A 280 -8.10 9.66 7.72
C HIS A 280 -6.58 9.71 7.90
N LYS A 281 -5.82 10.21 6.90
CA LYS A 281 -4.34 10.21 6.89
C LYS A 281 -3.67 8.83 7.04
N LYS A 282 -4.45 7.77 6.87
CA LYS A 282 -4.06 6.36 6.97
C LYS A 282 -3.20 5.87 5.80
N ASP A 283 -3.03 6.70 4.78
CA ASP A 283 -2.10 6.50 3.66
C ASP A 283 -1.13 7.67 3.57
N ILE A 284 0.11 7.38 3.22
CA ILE A 284 1.16 8.36 2.96
C ILE A 284 1.74 8.12 1.56
N PHE A 285 1.95 9.21 0.83
CA PHE A 285 2.64 9.22 -0.45
C PHE A 285 3.78 10.23 -0.40
N ILE A 286 5.01 9.78 -0.62
CA ILE A 286 6.23 10.57 -0.54
C ILE A 286 6.85 10.69 -1.93
N THR A 287 7.17 11.93 -2.32
CA THR A 287 8.07 12.21 -3.43
C THR A 287 9.41 12.64 -2.87
N ALA A 288 10.46 11.92 -3.22
CA ALA A 288 11.82 12.18 -2.77
C ALA A 288 12.78 12.21 -3.96
N THR A 289 13.68 13.20 -4.00
CA THR A 289 14.71 13.34 -5.05
C THR A 289 16.04 12.82 -4.53
N ALA A 290 16.72 12.00 -5.34
CA ALA A 290 18.05 11.53 -5.03
C ALA A 290 19.07 12.68 -5.18
N LEU A 291 19.84 12.90 -4.10
CA LEU A 291 20.97 13.83 -4.04
C LEU A 291 22.21 13.26 -4.74
#